data_AF-R1ENX2-F1
#
_entry.id   AF-R1ENX2-F1
#
_cell.length_a   1.000
_cell.length_b   1.000
_cell.length_c   1.000
_cell.angle_alpha   90.00
_cell.angle_beta   90.00
_cell.angle_gamma   90.00
#
_symmetry.space_group_name_H-M   'P 1'
#
loop_
_entity.id
_entity.type
_entity.pdbx_description
1 polymer ?
#
loop_
_entity_poly.entity_id
_entity_poly.type
_entity_poly.pdbx_seq_one_letter_code
_entity_poly.pdbx_strand_id
1 'polypeptide(L)'
;MMHSRRSKFKRSMKGFGKYVSKPLGFLVTLYATLITLFGLAWVLFLIGWIYVGDRQHYIINVIDNVLVALFAIVGDGLAPFRAVDTYHMIFIAHYHHLTWKLRKKMELPKLQNKNDLPTEPLPDLEAARHEKEELSVLTPEQQAKLVHHQDKFSKSHTFYKPHETETHFAFPLRLLVAIVVLLDCHSLLQISLGACTWGIDYKVRPQALTATILSCSITVNITAGILISIGDRRSRKKDVIEKMFRQELTEEAMNKIKRKHEKQEERLRELEEAGEEEDAEEKEKKGRRSLDIFRRGSEDKPRRSFDVFRKTEDKPRRSLNLARRTEEQPRISEDTRNEQDDLHITSAEDRR
;
A
#
# COMPACT_ATOMS: atom_id res chain seq x y z
N MET A 1 -27.71 9.26 11.11
CA MET A 1 -27.11 9.29 12.47
C MET A 1 -25.66 8.80 12.42
N MET A 2 -24.69 9.68 12.14
CA MET A 2 -23.31 9.25 11.82
C MET A 2 -22.20 10.18 12.35
N HIS A 3 -22.41 10.88 13.47
CA HIS A 3 -21.48 11.95 13.86
C HIS A 3 -21.07 12.08 15.34
N SER A 4 -21.32 11.10 16.22
CA SER A 4 -20.78 11.19 17.60
C SER A 4 -19.40 10.54 17.70
N ARG A 5 -18.40 11.27 18.18
CA ARG A 5 -17.05 10.73 18.51
C ARG A 5 -17.15 9.53 19.46
N ARG A 6 -18.15 9.52 20.36
CA ARG A 6 -18.41 8.42 21.30
C ARG A 6 -18.89 7.15 20.60
N SER A 7 -19.72 7.24 19.55
CA SER A 7 -20.18 6.05 18.83
C SER A 7 -19.06 5.43 17.98
N LYS A 8 -18.17 6.27 17.42
CA LYS A 8 -16.94 5.80 16.75
C LYS A 8 -16.01 5.07 17.73
N PHE A 9 -15.77 5.64 18.90
CA PHE A 9 -14.95 5.00 19.94
C PHE A 9 -15.55 3.67 20.41
N LYS A 10 -16.85 3.63 20.73
CA LYS A 10 -17.52 2.38 21.14
C LYS A 10 -17.46 1.30 20.06
N ARG A 11 -17.58 1.67 18.78
CA ARG A 11 -17.43 0.74 17.65
C ARG A 11 -16.00 0.24 17.50
N SER A 12 -15.01 1.13 17.63
CA SER A 12 -13.59 0.78 17.61
C SER A 12 -13.23 -0.16 18.76
N MET A 13 -13.70 0.12 19.97
CA MET A 13 -13.44 -0.72 21.15
C MET A 13 -14.10 -2.10 21.07
N LYS A 14 -15.30 -2.20 20.47
CA LYS A 14 -15.91 -3.49 20.13
C LYS A 14 -15.08 -4.27 19.09
N GLY A 15 -14.54 -3.59 18.09
CA GLY A 15 -13.64 -4.20 17.10
C GLY A 15 -12.34 -4.68 17.73
N PHE A 16 -11.75 -3.88 18.60
CA PHE A 16 -10.56 -4.23 19.37
C PHE A 16 -10.81 -5.43 20.28
N GLY A 17 -11.93 -5.45 21.01
CA GLY A 17 -12.32 -6.61 21.82
C GLY A 17 -12.42 -7.89 20.99
N LYS A 18 -13.08 -7.83 19.83
CA LYS A 18 -13.13 -8.98 18.90
C LYS A 18 -11.76 -9.41 18.36
N TYR A 19 -10.84 -8.47 18.17
CA TYR A 19 -9.46 -8.77 17.75
C TYR A 19 -8.70 -9.49 18.87
N VAL A 20 -8.74 -8.96 20.10
CA VAL A 20 -8.10 -9.57 21.28
C VAL A 20 -8.68 -10.95 21.60
N SER A 21 -9.96 -11.20 21.31
CA SER A 21 -10.55 -12.52 21.52
C SER A 21 -10.06 -13.60 20.53
N LYS A 22 -9.39 -13.22 19.43
CA LYS A 22 -8.75 -14.20 18.53
C LYS A 22 -7.40 -14.63 19.13
N PRO A 23 -6.99 -15.91 19.03
CA PRO A 23 -5.76 -16.39 19.67
C PRO A 23 -4.51 -15.62 19.22
N LEU A 24 -4.38 -15.38 17.91
CA LEU A 24 -3.26 -14.58 17.37
C LEU A 24 -3.35 -13.11 17.82
N GLY A 25 -4.56 -12.52 17.82
CA GLY A 25 -4.76 -11.14 18.23
C GLY A 25 -4.44 -10.93 19.71
N PHE A 26 -4.83 -11.87 20.57
CA PHE A 26 -4.47 -11.88 21.99
C PHE A 26 -2.95 -11.83 22.18
N LEU A 27 -2.22 -12.76 21.57
CA LEU A 27 -0.76 -12.84 21.69
C LEU A 27 -0.07 -11.56 21.21
N VAL A 28 -0.51 -10.99 20.08
CA VAL A 28 0.02 -9.72 19.57
C VAL A 28 -0.27 -8.58 20.54
N THR A 29 -1.47 -8.51 21.11
CA THR A 29 -1.79 -7.46 22.10
C THR A 29 -1.00 -7.62 23.39
N LEU A 30 -0.84 -8.85 23.90
CA LEU A 30 -0.02 -9.14 25.07
C LEU A 30 1.45 -8.76 24.83
N TYR A 31 1.97 -9.12 23.66
CA TYR A 31 3.32 -8.75 23.26
C TYR A 31 3.51 -7.23 23.23
N ALA A 32 2.59 -6.51 22.60
CA ALA A 32 2.64 -5.06 22.50
C ALA A 32 2.51 -4.37 23.89
N THR A 33 1.65 -4.88 24.77
CA THR A 33 1.53 -4.33 26.13
C THR A 33 2.79 -4.58 26.95
N LEU A 34 3.38 -5.78 26.88
CA LEU A 34 4.63 -6.10 27.56
C LEU A 34 5.77 -5.19 27.11
N ILE A 35 5.99 -5.04 25.80
CA ILE A 35 7.03 -4.12 25.29
C ILE A 35 6.79 -2.70 25.75
N THR A 36 5.54 -2.23 25.72
CA THR A 36 5.23 -0.86 26.12
C THR A 36 5.48 -0.63 27.61
N LEU A 37 5.09 -1.58 28.47
CA LEU A 37 5.28 -1.47 29.91
C LEU A 37 6.75 -1.58 30.31
N PHE A 38 7.47 -2.59 29.82
CA PHE A 38 8.90 -2.75 30.10
C PHE A 38 9.74 -1.63 29.45
N GLY A 39 9.37 -1.18 28.26
CA GLY A 39 10.05 -0.10 27.55
C GLY A 39 9.87 1.24 28.26
N LEU A 40 8.64 1.52 28.71
CA LEU A 40 8.37 2.69 29.55
C LEU A 40 9.14 2.61 30.87
N ALA A 41 9.09 1.47 31.56
CA ALA A 41 9.84 1.28 32.80
C ALA A 41 11.34 1.52 32.60
N TRP A 42 11.94 0.93 31.57
CA TRP A 42 13.35 1.11 31.22
C TRP A 42 13.70 2.59 31.03
N VAL A 43 12.92 3.34 30.25
CA VAL A 43 13.14 4.79 30.04
C VAL A 43 13.01 5.57 31.36
N LEU A 44 12.03 5.26 32.20
CA LEU A 44 11.81 5.93 33.48
C LEU A 44 12.97 5.73 34.46
N PHE A 45 13.52 4.51 34.53
CA PHE A 45 14.70 4.21 35.36
C PHE A 45 15.98 4.85 34.81
N LEU A 46 16.08 5.05 33.50
CA LEU A 46 17.25 5.66 32.85
C LEU A 46 17.27 7.18 33.02
N ILE A 47 16.10 7.84 32.92
CA ILE A 47 15.94 9.28 33.21
C ILE A 47 16.10 9.57 34.71
N GLY A 48 15.89 8.57 35.58
CA GLY A 48 16.03 8.72 37.03
C GLY A 48 14.78 9.24 37.73
N TRP A 49 13.59 9.17 37.11
CA TRP A 49 12.33 9.49 37.78
C TRP A 49 11.98 8.50 38.89
N ILE A 50 12.53 7.29 38.84
CA ILE A 50 12.35 6.26 39.87
C ILE A 50 13.74 5.79 40.31
N TYR A 51 14.12 6.09 41.54
CA TYR A 51 15.38 5.67 42.16
C TYR A 51 15.11 4.56 43.19
N VAL A 52 15.83 3.44 43.10
CA VAL A 52 15.61 2.25 43.97
C VAL A 52 16.86 1.95 44.82
N GLY A 53 17.73 2.94 45.02
CA GLY A 53 18.97 2.75 45.78
C GLY A 53 19.93 1.77 45.11
N ASP A 54 20.67 1.02 45.92
CA ASP A 54 21.79 0.17 45.48
C ASP A 54 21.41 -0.97 44.52
N ARG A 55 20.12 -1.30 44.42
CA ARG A 55 19.60 -2.38 43.56
C ARG A 55 19.20 -1.89 42.17
N GLN A 56 19.30 -0.59 41.88
CA GLN A 56 18.85 -0.01 40.62
C GLN A 56 19.54 -0.62 39.39
N HIS A 57 20.87 -0.80 39.42
CA HIS A 57 21.60 -1.41 38.31
C HIS A 57 21.15 -2.85 38.01
N TYR A 58 20.83 -3.62 39.06
CA TYR A 58 20.30 -4.96 38.91
C TYR A 58 18.90 -4.95 38.28
N ILE A 59 18.01 -4.08 38.76
CA ILE A 59 16.64 -3.95 38.23
C ILE A 59 16.66 -3.52 36.76
N ILE A 60 17.48 -2.53 36.41
CA ILE A 60 17.66 -2.08 35.01
C ILE A 60 18.13 -3.25 34.15
N ASN A 61 19.10 -4.04 34.62
CA ASN A 61 19.55 -5.22 33.88
C ASN A 61 18.44 -6.26 33.69
N VAL A 62 17.60 -6.52 34.69
CA VAL A 62 16.46 -7.46 34.53
C VAL A 62 15.48 -6.94 33.47
N ILE A 63 15.13 -5.66 33.53
CA ILE A 63 14.24 -5.02 32.55
C ILE A 63 14.86 -5.08 31.14
N ASP A 64 16.15 -4.77 31.00
CA ASP A 64 16.88 -4.81 29.73
C ASP A 64 16.90 -6.24 29.14
N ASN A 65 17.15 -7.26 29.96
CA ASN A 65 17.08 -8.66 29.53
C ASN A 65 15.69 -9.07 29.04
N VAL A 66 14.63 -8.64 29.75
CA VAL A 66 13.24 -8.92 29.32
C VAL A 66 12.93 -8.22 28.01
N LEU A 67 13.33 -6.96 27.85
CA LEU A 67 13.15 -6.21 26.61
C LEU A 67 13.87 -6.85 25.44
N VAL A 68 15.14 -7.21 25.61
CA VAL A 68 15.92 -7.89 24.57
C VAL A 68 15.31 -9.24 24.23
N ALA A 69 14.83 -10.01 25.21
CA ALA A 69 14.11 -11.25 24.95
C ALA A 69 12.81 -11.03 24.13
N LEU A 70 12.02 -10.00 24.47
CA LEU A 70 10.82 -9.65 23.72
C LEU A 70 11.15 -9.23 22.28
N PHE A 71 12.21 -8.45 22.05
CA PHE A 71 12.63 -8.10 20.70
C PHE A 71 13.19 -9.29 19.91
N ALA A 72 13.94 -10.18 20.58
CA ALA A 72 14.48 -11.40 19.99
C ALA A 72 13.38 -12.35 19.49
N ILE A 73 12.20 -12.40 20.12
CA ILE A 73 11.07 -13.22 19.62
C ILE A 73 10.70 -12.85 18.18
N VAL A 74 10.67 -11.55 17.84
CA VAL A 74 10.31 -11.07 16.50
C VAL A 74 11.54 -10.95 15.59
N GLY A 75 12.69 -10.60 16.13
CA GLY A 75 13.95 -10.53 15.39
C GLY A 75 14.49 -11.90 15.00
N ASP A 76 14.79 -12.71 16.00
CA ASP A 76 15.46 -14.00 15.86
C ASP A 76 14.46 -15.10 15.48
N GLY A 77 13.25 -15.06 16.07
CA GLY A 77 12.20 -16.05 15.76
C GLY A 77 11.76 -16.03 14.29
N LEU A 78 11.86 -14.87 13.63
CA LEU A 78 11.58 -14.75 12.19
C LEU A 78 12.82 -14.94 11.32
N ALA A 79 14.03 -15.02 11.90
CA ALA A 79 15.28 -15.10 11.13
C ALA A 79 15.36 -16.33 10.20
N PRO A 80 14.92 -17.55 10.59
CA PRO A 80 14.92 -18.69 9.68
C PRO A 80 14.00 -18.47 8.46
N PHE A 81 12.83 -17.86 8.67
CA PHE A 81 11.91 -17.54 7.58
C PHE A 81 12.50 -16.47 6.66
N ARG A 82 13.11 -15.43 7.22
CA ARG A 82 13.80 -14.38 6.45
C ARG A 82 14.96 -14.94 5.63
N ALA A 83 15.73 -15.88 6.16
CA ALA A 83 16.78 -16.57 5.40
C ALA A 83 16.21 -17.33 4.18
N VAL A 84 15.07 -18.00 4.37
CA VAL A 84 14.33 -18.65 3.27
C VAL A 84 13.82 -17.62 2.26
N ASP A 85 13.32 -16.48 2.71
CA ASP A 85 12.86 -15.40 1.83
C ASP A 85 14.03 -14.82 1.00
N THR A 86 15.21 -14.65 1.61
CA THR A 86 16.44 -14.22 0.94
C THR A 86 16.92 -15.23 -0.10
N TYR A 87 16.81 -16.53 0.20
CA TYR A 87 17.07 -17.58 -0.79
C TYR A 87 16.18 -17.42 -2.04
N HIS A 88 14.86 -17.25 -1.88
CA HIS A 88 13.97 -17.02 -3.02
C HIS A 88 14.26 -15.68 -3.72
N MET A 89 14.58 -14.64 -2.94
CA MET A 89 14.92 -13.30 -3.46
C MET A 89 16.12 -13.34 -4.39
N ILE A 90 17.16 -14.10 -4.06
CA ILE A 90 18.37 -14.25 -4.89
C ILE A 90 17.99 -14.78 -6.28
N PHE A 91 17.15 -15.82 -6.35
CA PHE A 91 16.69 -16.37 -7.62
C PHE A 91 15.80 -15.39 -8.40
N ILE A 92 14.83 -14.75 -7.73
CA ILE A 92 13.95 -13.76 -8.36
C ILE A 92 14.79 -12.61 -8.94
N ALA A 93 15.72 -12.06 -8.17
CA ALA A 93 16.59 -11.00 -8.60
C ALA A 93 17.50 -11.46 -9.75
N HIS A 94 18.12 -12.64 -9.64
CA HIS A 94 18.99 -13.19 -10.69
C HIS A 94 18.27 -13.29 -12.02
N TYR A 95 17.12 -13.99 -12.06
CA TYR A 95 16.37 -14.20 -13.29
C TYR A 95 15.76 -12.91 -13.83
N HIS A 96 15.29 -12.00 -12.96
CA HIS A 96 14.81 -10.70 -13.42
C HIS A 96 15.93 -9.89 -14.10
N HIS A 97 17.14 -9.86 -13.53
CA HIS A 97 18.27 -9.19 -14.19
C HIS A 97 18.70 -9.92 -15.48
N LEU A 98 18.65 -11.26 -15.50
CA LEU A 98 18.95 -12.06 -16.69
C LEU A 98 17.97 -11.75 -17.83
N THR A 99 16.66 -11.70 -17.54
CA THR A 99 15.62 -11.33 -18.50
C THR A 99 15.89 -9.98 -19.14
N TRP A 100 16.24 -8.96 -18.35
CA TRP A 100 16.57 -7.63 -18.88
C TRP A 100 17.87 -7.61 -19.69
N LYS A 101 18.88 -8.42 -19.31
CA LYS A 101 20.12 -8.56 -20.09
C LYS A 101 19.85 -9.22 -21.45
N LEU A 102 19.05 -10.29 -21.47
CA LEU A 102 18.69 -11.01 -22.70
C LEU A 102 17.83 -10.14 -23.63
N ARG A 103 16.80 -9.48 -23.09
CA ARG A 103 15.97 -8.52 -23.86
C ARG A 103 16.79 -7.43 -24.53
N LYS A 104 17.80 -6.88 -23.83
CA LYS A 104 18.70 -5.87 -24.40
C LYS A 104 19.58 -6.44 -25.52
N LYS A 105 20.06 -7.68 -25.38
CA LYS A 105 20.87 -8.34 -26.41
C LYS A 105 20.08 -8.68 -27.68
N MET A 106 18.81 -9.03 -27.53
CA MET A 106 17.91 -9.38 -28.64
C MET A 106 17.20 -8.15 -29.25
N GLU A 107 17.50 -6.94 -28.74
CA GLU A 107 16.87 -5.67 -29.14
C GLU A 107 15.33 -5.70 -29.08
N LEU A 108 14.78 -6.41 -28.10
CA LEU A 108 13.34 -6.53 -27.92
C LEU A 108 12.73 -5.21 -27.41
N PRO A 109 11.47 -4.92 -27.76
CA PRO A 109 10.76 -3.74 -27.27
C PRO A 109 10.68 -3.74 -25.73
N LYS A 110 10.59 -2.55 -25.14
CA LYS A 110 10.42 -2.40 -23.70
C LYS A 110 9.03 -2.91 -23.30
N LEU A 111 8.99 -3.66 -22.21
CA LEU A 111 7.74 -4.05 -21.55
C LEU A 111 6.93 -2.82 -21.12
N GLN A 112 5.60 -2.91 -21.22
CA GLN A 112 4.65 -1.91 -20.71
C GLN A 112 4.85 -1.71 -19.21
N ASN A 113 5.00 -2.81 -18.47
CA ASN A 113 5.34 -2.81 -17.06
C ASN A 113 6.72 -3.44 -16.83
N LYS A 114 7.70 -2.63 -16.46
CA LYS A 114 9.09 -3.08 -16.26
C LYS A 114 9.22 -4.20 -15.21
N ASN A 115 8.30 -4.26 -14.24
CA ASN A 115 8.38 -5.23 -13.14
C ASN A 115 7.51 -6.46 -13.38
N ASP A 116 6.66 -6.46 -14.41
CA ASP A 116 5.83 -7.62 -14.77
C ASP A 116 6.59 -8.42 -15.84
N LEU A 117 7.15 -9.56 -15.43
CA LEU A 117 7.91 -10.40 -16.36
C LEU A 117 6.94 -11.37 -17.04
N PRO A 118 6.98 -11.49 -18.37
CA PRO A 118 6.25 -12.51 -19.10
C PRO A 118 6.49 -13.93 -18.62
N THR A 119 5.44 -14.74 -18.69
CA THR A 119 5.49 -16.17 -18.31
C THR A 119 5.42 -17.10 -19.52
N GLU A 120 4.83 -16.65 -20.62
CA GLU A 120 4.68 -17.47 -21.81
C GLU A 120 6.01 -17.58 -22.58
N PRO A 121 6.46 -18.79 -22.96
CA PRO A 121 7.72 -18.98 -23.65
C PRO A 121 7.67 -18.41 -25.08
N LEU A 122 8.78 -17.85 -25.56
CA LEU A 122 8.94 -17.49 -26.97
C LEU A 122 8.83 -18.75 -27.87
N PRO A 123 7.85 -18.83 -28.79
CA PRO A 123 7.80 -19.91 -29.77
C PRO A 123 8.85 -19.70 -30.87
N ASP A 124 9.08 -18.45 -31.29
CA ASP A 124 10.09 -18.07 -32.30
C ASP A 124 10.48 -16.58 -32.20
N LEU A 125 11.73 -16.24 -32.55
CA LEU A 125 12.29 -14.88 -32.43
C LEU A 125 11.65 -13.85 -33.39
N GLU A 126 11.14 -14.31 -34.55
CA GLU A 126 10.46 -13.47 -35.54
C GLU A 126 9.02 -13.12 -35.12
N ALA A 127 8.30 -14.06 -34.49
CA ALA A 127 6.94 -13.82 -33.96
C ALA A 127 6.94 -12.75 -32.86
N ALA A 128 7.95 -12.75 -31.98
CA ALA A 128 8.09 -11.81 -30.87
C ALA A 128 8.28 -10.33 -31.27
N ARG A 129 8.67 -10.07 -32.52
CA ARG A 129 8.78 -8.70 -33.05
C ARG A 129 7.45 -8.19 -33.61
N HIS A 130 6.53 -9.09 -33.96
CA HIS A 130 5.28 -8.77 -34.64
C HIS A 130 4.04 -8.95 -33.74
N GLU A 131 4.13 -9.74 -32.68
CA GLU A 131 3.05 -9.93 -31.70
C GLU A 131 3.09 -8.87 -30.59
N LYS A 132 1.90 -8.35 -30.23
CA LYS A 132 1.72 -7.44 -29.08
C LYS A 132 1.84 -8.16 -27.73
N GLU A 133 2.02 -9.47 -27.75
CA GLU A 133 2.14 -10.30 -26.56
C GLU A 133 3.58 -10.25 -26.05
N GLU A 134 3.71 -9.84 -24.79
CA GLU A 134 5.00 -9.79 -24.13
C GLU A 134 5.42 -11.23 -23.80
N LEU A 135 6.35 -11.80 -24.57
CA LEU A 135 6.82 -13.19 -24.41
C LEU A 135 8.07 -13.29 -23.50
N SER A 136 8.31 -14.45 -22.89
CA SER A 136 9.46 -14.72 -22.01
C SER A 136 10.70 -15.10 -22.79
N VAL A 137 11.81 -14.43 -22.48
CA VAL A 137 13.16 -14.68 -23.03
C VAL A 137 13.93 -15.78 -22.30
N LEU A 138 13.37 -16.31 -21.21
CA LEU A 138 14.01 -17.36 -20.43
C LEU A 138 13.68 -18.73 -21.03
N THR A 139 14.58 -19.71 -20.85
CA THR A 139 14.27 -21.09 -21.21
C THR A 139 13.11 -21.61 -20.34
N PRO A 140 12.33 -22.60 -20.79
CA PRO A 140 11.20 -23.13 -20.01
C PRO A 140 11.59 -23.57 -18.60
N GLU A 141 12.77 -24.17 -18.43
CA GLU A 141 13.29 -24.56 -17.11
C GLU A 141 13.63 -23.35 -16.22
N GLN A 142 14.23 -22.30 -16.79
CA GLN A 142 14.55 -21.07 -16.08
C GLN A 142 13.27 -20.33 -15.67
N GLN A 143 12.28 -20.30 -16.57
CA GLN A 143 10.97 -19.71 -16.31
C GLN A 143 10.24 -20.46 -15.19
N ALA A 144 10.21 -21.80 -15.23
CA ALA A 144 9.60 -22.61 -14.18
C ALA A 144 10.25 -22.37 -12.81
N LYS A 145 11.58 -22.23 -12.76
CA LYS A 145 12.30 -21.85 -11.54
C LYS A 145 11.90 -20.45 -11.06
N LEU A 146 11.88 -19.45 -11.94
CA LEU A 146 11.46 -18.09 -11.58
C LEU A 146 10.04 -18.08 -10.99
N VAL A 147 9.08 -18.73 -11.66
CA VAL A 147 7.69 -18.82 -11.20
C VAL A 147 7.60 -19.53 -9.85
N HIS A 148 8.33 -20.64 -9.68
CA HIS A 148 8.38 -21.35 -8.40
C HIS A 148 8.84 -20.43 -7.25
N HIS A 149 9.93 -19.68 -7.45
CA HIS A 149 10.45 -18.79 -6.42
C HIS A 149 9.51 -17.58 -6.18
N GLN A 150 8.89 -17.03 -7.23
CA GLN A 150 7.92 -15.94 -7.10
C GLN A 150 6.66 -16.35 -6.35
N ASP A 151 6.10 -17.53 -6.64
CA ASP A 151 4.91 -18.07 -5.97
C ASP A 151 5.18 -18.37 -4.49
N LYS A 152 6.35 -18.94 -4.19
CA LYS A 152 6.72 -19.22 -2.79
C LYS A 152 6.94 -17.94 -2.00
N PHE A 153 7.56 -16.92 -2.60
CA PHE A 153 7.77 -15.62 -1.97
C PHE A 153 6.47 -14.83 -1.80
N SER A 154 5.55 -14.86 -2.77
CA SER A 154 4.26 -14.15 -2.68
C SER A 154 3.34 -14.72 -1.60
N LYS A 155 3.44 -16.04 -1.34
CA LYS A 155 2.74 -16.70 -0.23
C LYS A 155 3.26 -16.26 1.14
N SER A 156 4.57 -16.05 1.30
CA SER A 156 5.13 -15.50 2.54
C SER A 156 4.88 -14.00 2.68
N HIS A 157 4.82 -13.26 1.56
CA HIS A 157 4.69 -11.80 1.54
C HIS A 157 3.48 -11.33 0.72
N THR A 158 2.35 -11.09 1.39
CA THR A 158 1.10 -10.68 0.75
C THR A 158 1.15 -9.34 0.00
N PHE A 159 2.10 -8.46 0.34
CA PHE A 159 2.33 -7.21 -0.39
C PHE A 159 3.05 -7.42 -1.73
N TYR A 160 3.76 -8.55 -1.90
CA TYR A 160 4.46 -8.86 -3.14
C TYR A 160 3.50 -9.48 -4.15
N LYS A 161 3.32 -8.78 -5.26
CA LYS A 161 2.55 -9.26 -6.41
C LYS A 161 3.51 -9.37 -7.61
N PRO A 162 3.83 -10.60 -8.07
CA PRO A 162 4.78 -10.80 -9.16
C PRO A 162 4.25 -10.32 -10.50
N HIS A 163 2.93 -10.43 -10.70
CA HIS A 163 2.25 -10.01 -11.93
C HIS A 163 1.22 -8.92 -11.66
N GLU A 164 0.90 -8.17 -12.70
CA GLU A 164 -0.17 -7.20 -12.68
C GLU A 164 -1.53 -7.89 -12.48
N THR A 165 -2.31 -7.32 -11.57
CA THR A 165 -3.69 -7.72 -11.26
C THR A 165 -4.62 -6.57 -11.60
N GLU A 166 -5.94 -6.79 -11.56
CA GLU A 166 -6.93 -5.74 -11.84
C GLU A 166 -6.72 -4.47 -11.00
N THR A 167 -6.27 -4.64 -9.75
CA THR A 167 -6.17 -3.56 -8.78
C THR A 167 -4.73 -3.08 -8.53
N HIS A 168 -3.71 -3.85 -8.95
CA HIS A 168 -2.30 -3.54 -8.65
C HIS A 168 -1.36 -3.88 -9.82
N PHE A 169 -0.40 -3.02 -10.10
CA PHE A 169 0.79 -3.31 -10.92
C PHE A 169 1.74 -4.28 -10.21
N ALA A 170 2.58 -4.97 -10.99
CA ALA A 170 3.67 -5.80 -10.45
C ALA A 170 4.60 -4.99 -9.51
N PHE A 171 5.00 -5.61 -8.41
CA PHE A 171 5.73 -4.93 -7.35
C PHE A 171 7.18 -4.60 -7.77
N PRO A 172 7.71 -3.38 -7.50
CA PRO A 172 9.04 -3.00 -7.94
C PRO A 172 10.17 -3.84 -7.30
N LEU A 173 10.96 -4.54 -8.12
CA LEU A 173 12.03 -5.42 -7.65
C LEU A 173 13.04 -4.71 -6.74
N ARG A 174 13.43 -3.47 -7.07
CA ARG A 174 14.43 -2.72 -6.28
C ARG A 174 13.95 -2.45 -4.85
N LEU A 175 12.66 -2.14 -4.69
CA LEU A 175 12.06 -1.95 -3.37
C LEU A 175 11.99 -3.28 -2.63
N LEU A 176 11.65 -4.36 -3.34
CA LEU A 176 11.55 -5.69 -2.77
C LEU A 176 12.88 -6.17 -2.19
N VAL A 177 13.97 -6.05 -2.96
CA VAL A 177 15.32 -6.39 -2.51
C VAL A 177 15.72 -5.54 -1.31
N ALA A 178 15.47 -4.22 -1.35
CA ALA A 178 15.78 -3.33 -0.23
C ALA A 178 15.03 -3.71 1.05
N ILE A 179 13.75 -4.08 0.94
CA ILE A 179 12.93 -4.53 2.08
C ILE A 179 13.53 -5.79 2.69
N VAL A 180 13.85 -6.81 1.89
CA VAL A 180 14.43 -8.07 2.39
C VAL A 180 15.77 -7.82 3.08
N VAL A 181 16.66 -7.04 2.47
CA VAL A 181 17.96 -6.70 3.06
C VAL A 181 17.81 -5.96 4.40
N LEU A 182 16.87 -5.03 4.51
CA LEU A 182 16.60 -4.34 5.77
C LEU A 182 16.04 -5.31 6.83
N LEU A 183 15.11 -6.20 6.45
CA LEU A 183 14.56 -7.19 7.38
C LEU A 183 15.63 -8.17 7.86
N ASP A 184 16.55 -8.60 7.00
CA ASP A 184 17.70 -9.43 7.38
C ASP A 184 18.64 -8.68 8.33
N CYS A 185 18.97 -7.44 7.99
CA CYS A 185 19.81 -6.58 8.84
C CYS A 185 19.19 -6.39 10.23
N HIS A 186 17.87 -6.21 10.32
CA HIS A 186 17.18 -6.16 11.60
C HIS A 186 17.37 -7.45 12.41
N SER A 187 17.23 -8.63 11.80
CA SER A 187 17.49 -9.90 12.50
C SER A 187 18.95 -10.02 12.95
N LEU A 188 19.92 -9.67 12.11
CA LEU A 188 21.33 -9.71 12.48
C LEU A 188 21.66 -8.77 13.65
N LEU A 189 21.06 -7.58 13.68
CA LEU A 189 21.22 -6.62 14.77
C LEU A 189 20.56 -7.12 16.06
N GLN A 190 19.40 -7.80 15.98
CA GLN A 190 18.75 -8.40 17.15
C GLN A 190 19.56 -9.57 17.73
N ILE A 191 20.10 -10.45 16.88
CA ILE A 191 21.01 -11.51 17.31
C ILE A 191 22.26 -10.91 17.98
N SER A 192 22.82 -9.84 17.40
CA SER A 192 23.97 -9.13 17.98
C SER A 192 23.64 -8.49 19.32
N LEU A 193 22.44 -7.91 19.45
CA LEU A 193 21.94 -7.33 20.70
C LEU A 193 21.78 -8.41 21.77
N GLY A 194 21.12 -9.53 21.45
CA GLY A 194 20.99 -10.68 22.35
C GLY A 194 22.34 -11.24 22.78
N ALA A 195 23.28 -11.42 21.85
CA ALA A 195 24.62 -11.90 22.14
C ALA A 195 25.39 -10.95 23.09
N CYS A 196 25.31 -9.63 22.89
CA CYS A 196 25.94 -8.66 23.79
C CYS A 196 25.24 -8.61 25.17
N THR A 197 23.92 -8.69 25.18
CA THR A 197 23.09 -8.60 26.40
C THR A 197 23.13 -9.87 27.24
N TRP A 198 23.39 -11.04 26.68
CA TRP A 198 23.52 -12.28 27.46
C TRP A 198 24.97 -12.73 27.64
N GLY A 199 25.86 -12.35 26.72
CA GLY A 199 27.27 -12.74 26.74
C GLY A 199 28.17 -11.86 27.60
N ILE A 200 27.81 -10.60 27.87
CA ILE A 200 28.63 -9.66 28.65
C ILE A 200 28.02 -9.44 30.02
N ASP A 201 28.80 -9.59 31.10
CA ASP A 201 28.34 -9.33 32.46
C ASP A 201 27.81 -7.88 32.58
N TYR A 202 26.63 -7.74 33.17
CA TYR A 202 25.91 -6.46 33.27
C TYR A 202 26.69 -5.37 34.01
N LYS A 203 27.64 -5.73 34.88
CA LYS A 203 28.48 -4.78 35.64
C LYS A 203 29.50 -4.06 34.76
N VAL A 204 29.97 -4.71 33.71
CA VAL A 204 30.99 -4.19 32.79
C VAL A 204 30.45 -3.90 31.39
N ARG A 205 29.15 -4.16 31.18
CA ARG A 205 28.50 -3.99 29.89
C ARG A 205 28.49 -2.52 29.47
N PRO A 206 29.08 -2.17 28.32
CA PRO A 206 28.96 -0.83 27.78
C PRO A 206 27.52 -0.55 27.36
N GLN A 207 26.80 0.28 28.13
CA GLN A 207 25.39 0.63 27.86
C GLN A 207 25.23 1.34 26.50
N ALA A 208 26.24 2.09 26.07
CA ALA A 208 26.24 2.73 24.75
C ALA A 208 26.20 1.71 23.60
N LEU A 209 26.83 0.54 23.76
CA LEU A 209 26.87 -0.51 22.74
C LEU A 209 25.46 -1.07 22.50
N THR A 210 24.81 -1.55 23.56
CA THR A 210 23.45 -2.13 23.46
C THR A 210 22.43 -1.10 23.01
N ALA A 211 22.49 0.14 23.51
CA ALA A 211 21.60 1.21 23.08
C ALA A 211 21.78 1.57 21.59
N THR A 212 23.01 1.55 21.08
CA THR A 212 23.28 1.84 19.66
C THR A 212 22.77 0.73 18.74
N ILE A 213 23.02 -0.53 19.10
CA ILE A 213 22.51 -1.69 18.34
C ILE A 213 20.98 -1.68 18.33
N LEU A 214 20.34 -1.45 19.48
CA LEU A 214 18.89 -1.36 19.60
C LEU A 214 18.33 -0.24 18.73
N SER A 215 18.92 0.96 18.79
CA SER A 215 18.47 2.11 17.99
C SER A 215 18.57 1.84 16.49
N CYS A 216 19.72 1.33 16.03
CA CYS A 216 19.93 0.96 14.64
C CYS A 216 18.92 -0.10 14.17
N SER A 217 18.69 -1.13 14.99
CA SER A 217 17.75 -2.21 14.73
C SER A 217 16.32 -1.67 14.53
N ILE A 218 15.84 -0.83 15.46
CA ILE A 218 14.51 -0.20 15.35
C ILE A 218 14.42 0.66 14.09
N THR A 219 15.44 1.48 13.80
CA THR A 219 15.46 2.33 12.59
C THR A 219 15.36 1.52 11.31
N VAL A 220 16.11 0.42 11.20
CA VAL A 220 16.08 -0.47 10.03
C VAL A 220 14.71 -1.11 9.85
N ASN A 221 14.09 -1.59 10.94
CA ASN A 221 12.75 -2.20 10.88
C ASN A 221 11.66 -1.19 10.49
N ILE A 222 11.70 0.03 11.06
CA ILE A 222 10.79 1.11 10.67
C ILE A 222 10.97 1.46 9.20
N THR A 223 12.21 1.56 8.73
CA THR A 223 12.52 1.88 7.32
C THR A 223 11.97 0.81 6.38
N ALA A 224 12.10 -0.47 6.72
CA ALA A 224 11.50 -1.56 5.95
C ALA A 224 9.97 -1.42 5.87
N GLY A 225 9.30 -1.13 7.00
CA GLY A 225 7.86 -0.89 7.03
C GLY A 225 7.41 0.29 6.17
N ILE A 226 8.19 1.39 6.16
CA ILE A 226 7.94 2.55 5.30
C ILE A 226 8.08 2.16 3.82
N LEU A 227 9.14 1.43 3.45
CA LEU A 227 9.34 0.98 2.07
C LEU A 227 8.23 0.03 1.60
N ILE A 228 7.76 -0.88 2.45
CA ILE A 228 6.60 -1.73 2.16
C ILE A 228 5.36 -0.85 1.87
N SER A 229 5.10 0.15 2.71
CA SER A 229 3.96 1.06 2.53
C SER A 229 4.06 1.89 1.24
N ILE A 230 5.26 2.38 0.91
CA ILE A 230 5.51 3.12 -0.34
C ILE A 230 5.33 2.20 -1.55
N GLY A 231 5.88 0.98 -1.50
CA GLY A 231 5.75 -0.02 -2.55
C GLY A 231 4.28 -0.39 -2.82
N ASP A 232 3.53 -0.68 -1.76
CA ASP A 232 2.09 -0.99 -1.85
C ASP A 232 1.33 0.19 -2.48
N ARG A 233 1.52 1.41 -2.00
CA ARG A 233 0.88 2.61 -2.57
C ARG A 233 1.25 2.86 -4.03
N ARG A 234 2.49 2.61 -4.41
CA ARG A 234 2.98 2.79 -5.79
C ARG A 234 2.41 1.74 -6.73
N SER A 235 2.18 0.52 -6.23
CA SER A 235 1.62 -0.57 -7.03
C SER A 235 0.11 -0.47 -7.25
N ARG A 236 -0.64 0.30 -6.44
CA ARG A 236 -2.10 0.41 -6.57
C ARG A 236 -2.54 1.17 -7.83
N LYS A 237 -3.46 0.58 -8.60
CA LYS A 237 -4.20 1.22 -9.71
C LYS A 237 -5.33 2.08 -9.15
N LYS A 238 -4.98 3.28 -8.69
CA LYS A 238 -5.90 4.20 -7.98
C LYS A 238 -7.21 4.41 -8.74
N ASP A 239 -7.16 4.60 -10.05
CA ASP A 239 -8.34 4.87 -10.86
C ASP A 239 -9.32 3.69 -10.91
N VAL A 240 -8.81 2.45 -10.97
CA VAL A 240 -9.63 1.24 -10.95
C VAL A 240 -10.26 1.06 -9.57
N ILE A 241 -9.45 1.21 -8.52
CA ILE A 241 -9.91 1.09 -7.13
C ILE A 241 -10.98 2.15 -6.82
N GLU A 242 -10.79 3.39 -7.29
CA GLU A 242 -11.77 4.45 -7.09
C GLU A 242 -13.08 4.18 -7.84
N LYS A 243 -13.01 3.67 -9.07
CA LYS A 243 -14.21 3.25 -9.82
C LYS A 243 -14.96 2.12 -9.12
N MET A 244 -14.27 1.08 -8.67
CA MET A 244 -14.89 -0.02 -7.91
C MET A 244 -15.54 0.48 -6.63
N PHE A 245 -14.87 1.37 -5.90
CA PHE A 245 -15.41 1.98 -4.69
C PHE A 245 -16.67 2.82 -4.96
N ARG A 246 -16.69 3.59 -6.05
CA ARG A 246 -17.90 4.35 -6.46
C ARG A 246 -19.05 3.42 -6.82
N GLN A 247 -18.76 2.30 -7.50
CA GLN A 247 -19.77 1.28 -7.84
C GLN A 247 -20.35 0.64 -6.58
N GLU A 248 -19.50 0.22 -5.64
CA GLU A 248 -19.89 -0.38 -4.37
C GLU A 248 -20.76 0.58 -3.53
N LEU A 249 -20.39 1.87 -3.45
CA LEU A 249 -21.21 2.88 -2.77
C LEU A 249 -22.60 3.06 -3.42
N THR A 250 -22.66 2.98 -4.75
CA THR A 250 -23.92 3.09 -5.49
C THR A 250 -24.78 1.85 -5.24
N GLU A 251 -24.18 0.66 -5.25
CA GLU A 251 -24.85 -0.59 -4.95
C GLU A 251 -25.37 -0.64 -3.51
N GLU A 252 -24.57 -0.24 -2.51
CA GLU A 252 -25.03 -0.14 -1.13
C GLU A 252 -26.20 0.85 -0.97
N ALA A 253 -26.13 1.99 -1.65
CA ALA A 253 -27.21 2.98 -1.64
C ALA A 253 -28.49 2.42 -2.27
N MET A 254 -28.38 1.75 -3.42
CA MET A 254 -29.51 1.08 -4.09
C MET A 254 -30.11 -0.02 -3.22
N ASN A 255 -29.27 -0.88 -2.64
CA ASN A 255 -29.71 -1.95 -1.74
C ASN A 255 -30.41 -1.40 -0.49
N LYS A 256 -29.96 -0.26 0.03
CA LYS A 256 -30.62 0.40 1.17
C LYS A 256 -31.96 1.02 0.79
N ILE A 257 -32.10 1.55 -0.43
CA ILE A 257 -33.37 2.05 -0.95
C ILE A 257 -34.34 0.87 -1.17
N LYS A 258 -33.88 -0.20 -1.81
CA LYS A 258 -34.65 -1.43 -2.02
C LYS A 258 -35.20 -1.99 -0.71
N ARG A 259 -34.32 -2.17 0.30
CA ARG A 259 -34.73 -2.62 1.64
C ARG A 259 -35.70 -1.68 2.34
N LYS A 260 -35.66 -0.37 2.06
CA LYS A 260 -36.65 0.58 2.60
C LYS A 260 -37.98 0.46 1.88
N HIS A 261 -37.95 0.29 0.56
CA HIS A 261 -39.14 0.09 -0.27
C HIS A 261 -39.86 -1.20 0.11
N GLU A 262 -39.13 -2.32 0.23
CA GLU A 262 -39.66 -3.61 0.68
C GLU A 262 -40.34 -3.47 2.05
N LYS A 263 -39.71 -2.78 3.02
CA LYS A 263 -40.32 -2.50 4.33
C LYS A 263 -41.50 -1.53 4.29
N GLN A 264 -41.61 -0.69 3.27
CA GLN A 264 -42.76 0.19 3.10
C GLN A 264 -43.93 -0.58 2.49
N GLU A 265 -43.67 -1.42 1.49
CA GLU A 265 -44.66 -2.30 0.88
C GLU A 265 -45.18 -3.33 1.88
N GLU A 266 -44.33 -3.95 2.69
CA GLU A 266 -44.74 -4.88 3.75
C GLU A 266 -45.67 -4.19 4.76
N ARG A 267 -45.32 -2.99 5.22
CA ARG A 267 -46.20 -2.19 6.10
C ARG A 267 -47.51 -1.76 5.44
N LEU A 268 -47.50 -1.49 4.14
CA LEU A 268 -48.72 -1.16 3.40
C LEU A 268 -49.64 -2.38 3.32
N ARG A 269 -49.09 -3.58 3.07
CA ARG A 269 -49.84 -4.84 3.08
C ARG A 269 -50.40 -5.16 4.47
N GLU A 270 -49.59 -5.02 5.52
CA GLU A 270 -50.06 -5.19 6.91
C GLU A 270 -51.23 -4.24 7.24
N LEU A 271 -51.21 -3.01 6.72
CA LEU A 271 -52.30 -2.04 6.91
C LEU A 271 -53.54 -2.35 6.08
N GLU A 272 -53.38 -2.91 4.87
CA GLU A 272 -54.49 -3.37 4.03
C GLU A 272 -55.17 -4.60 4.65
N GLU A 273 -54.40 -5.58 5.11
CA GLU A 273 -54.91 -6.77 5.81
C GLU A 273 -55.61 -6.41 7.13
N ALA A 274 -55.05 -5.49 7.92
CA ALA A 274 -55.69 -4.98 9.14
C ALA A 274 -56.94 -4.12 8.86
N GLY A 275 -57.03 -3.50 7.68
CA GLY A 275 -58.16 -2.67 7.24
C GLY A 275 -59.31 -3.44 6.59
N GLU A 276 -59.17 -4.75 6.42
CA GLU A 276 -60.24 -5.66 6.00
C GLU A 276 -61.01 -6.27 7.18
N GLU A 277 -60.49 -6.19 8.41
CA GLU A 277 -61.20 -6.65 9.63
C GLU A 277 -62.04 -5.55 10.33
N GLU A 278 -61.92 -4.28 9.94
CA GLU A 278 -62.75 -3.18 10.49
C GLU A 278 -63.86 -2.75 9.50
N ASP A 279 -65.10 -2.93 9.94
CA ASP A 279 -66.38 -2.70 9.27
C ASP A 279 -66.52 -1.43 8.40
N ALA A 280 -67.39 -1.55 7.39
CA ALA A 280 -67.67 -0.59 6.32
C ALA A 280 -68.15 0.81 6.76
N GLU A 281 -68.43 1.06 8.04
CA GLU A 281 -68.95 2.35 8.54
C GLU A 281 -67.85 3.38 8.90
N GLU A 282 -66.59 2.98 9.12
CA GLU A 282 -65.53 3.94 9.50
C GLU A 282 -64.77 4.56 8.31
N LYS A 283 -64.88 3.95 7.12
CA LYS A 283 -64.17 4.37 5.88
C LYS A 283 -64.58 5.77 5.39
N GLU A 284 -65.83 6.20 5.63
CA GLU A 284 -66.30 7.51 5.17
C GLU A 284 -65.74 8.68 6.02
N LYS A 285 -65.45 8.45 7.30
CA LYS A 285 -64.91 9.49 8.21
C LYS A 285 -63.39 9.65 8.10
N LYS A 286 -62.63 8.56 7.89
CA LYS A 286 -61.17 8.61 7.72
C LYS A 286 -60.76 9.12 6.33
N GLY A 287 -61.52 8.82 5.27
CA GLY A 287 -61.25 9.29 3.91
C GLY A 287 -61.22 10.82 3.78
N ARG A 288 -62.11 11.53 4.50
CA ARG A 288 -62.11 13.01 4.53
C ARG A 288 -60.90 13.60 5.26
N ARG A 289 -60.39 12.97 6.32
CA ARG A 289 -59.17 13.44 7.04
C ARG A 289 -57.88 13.20 6.25
N SER A 290 -57.82 12.11 5.48
CA SER A 290 -56.64 11.76 4.67
C SER A 290 -56.41 12.76 3.53
N LEU A 291 -57.47 13.20 2.86
CA LEU A 291 -57.38 14.19 1.78
C LEU A 291 -56.86 15.55 2.27
N ASP A 292 -57.24 15.96 3.50
CA ASP A 292 -56.79 17.21 4.10
C ASP A 292 -55.31 17.18 4.53
N ILE A 293 -54.80 16.02 4.97
CA ILE A 293 -53.38 15.85 5.33
C ILE A 293 -52.49 15.85 4.07
N PHE A 294 -52.94 15.22 2.97
CA PHE A 294 -52.20 15.20 1.72
C PHE A 294 -52.18 16.60 1.05
N ARG A 295 -53.29 17.35 1.15
CA ARG A 295 -53.36 18.73 0.66
C ARG A 295 -52.45 19.67 1.46
N ARG A 296 -52.44 19.58 2.80
CA ARG A 296 -51.52 20.37 3.65
C ARG A 296 -50.04 19.98 3.48
N GLY A 297 -49.72 18.71 3.25
CA GLY A 297 -48.35 18.25 3.00
C GLY A 297 -47.77 18.69 1.65
N SER A 298 -48.63 19.07 0.70
CA SER A 298 -48.23 19.53 -0.63
C SER A 298 -47.92 21.03 -0.72
N GLU A 299 -48.42 21.84 0.23
CA GLU A 299 -48.20 23.30 0.25
C GLU A 299 -47.01 23.74 1.12
N ASP A 300 -46.48 22.87 1.99
CA ASP A 300 -45.39 23.20 2.93
C ASP A 300 -44.03 22.55 2.58
N LYS A 301 -43.70 22.50 1.29
CA LYS A 301 -42.31 22.29 0.84
C LYS A 301 -41.62 23.64 0.66
N PRO A 302 -40.65 24.04 1.51
CA PRO A 302 -39.73 25.09 1.12
C PRO A 302 -38.94 24.61 -0.11
N ARG A 303 -39.13 25.31 -1.23
CA ARG A 303 -38.24 25.31 -2.39
C ARG A 303 -36.82 25.70 -1.94
N ARG A 304 -36.02 24.75 -1.45
CA ARG A 304 -34.57 24.92 -1.22
C ARG A 304 -33.90 23.57 -0.98
N SER A 305 -33.32 22.99 -2.03
CA SER A 305 -32.04 22.24 -1.97
C SER A 305 -31.54 21.76 -3.35
N PHE A 306 -31.95 22.41 -4.45
CA PHE A 306 -31.38 22.13 -5.78
C PHE A 306 -30.21 23.06 -6.18
N ASP A 307 -29.60 23.77 -5.22
CA ASP A 307 -28.61 24.84 -5.50
C ASP A 307 -27.31 24.80 -4.65
N VAL A 308 -26.82 23.63 -4.21
CA VAL A 308 -25.55 23.59 -3.43
C VAL A 308 -24.43 22.70 -4.00
N PHE A 309 -24.62 22.01 -5.12
CA PHE A 309 -23.47 21.39 -5.82
C PHE A 309 -23.51 21.63 -7.34
N ARG A 310 -23.59 22.91 -7.72
CA ARG A 310 -23.28 23.40 -9.07
C ARG A 310 -22.30 24.58 -9.05
N LYS A 311 -21.39 24.61 -8.08
CA LYS A 311 -20.32 25.62 -8.04
C LYS A 311 -19.01 25.02 -7.54
N THR A 312 -18.34 24.29 -8.43
CA THR A 312 -16.87 24.16 -8.50
C THR A 312 -16.45 23.64 -9.87
N GLU A 313 -17.09 24.10 -10.94
CA GLU A 313 -16.52 24.06 -12.29
C GLU A 313 -16.87 25.39 -12.97
N ASP A 314 -15.91 26.32 -12.99
CA ASP A 314 -15.53 27.03 -14.21
C ASP A 314 -14.33 27.98 -14.00
N LYS A 315 -13.18 27.60 -14.58
CA LYS A 315 -12.33 28.43 -15.46
C LYS A 315 -11.14 27.60 -15.99
N PRO A 316 -10.68 27.80 -17.23
CA PRO A 316 -11.42 27.50 -18.46
C PRO A 316 -10.66 26.49 -19.35
N ARG A 317 -11.43 25.68 -20.11
CA ARG A 317 -10.90 24.98 -21.29
C ARG A 317 -10.58 26.01 -22.38
N ARG A 318 -9.31 26.08 -22.78
CA ARG A 318 -8.86 26.80 -23.97
C ARG A 318 -9.36 26.03 -25.20
N SER A 319 -10.22 26.67 -25.98
CA SER A 319 -10.82 26.15 -27.19
C SER A 319 -9.76 25.99 -28.28
N LEU A 320 -9.59 24.75 -28.74
CA LEU A 320 -9.17 24.44 -30.10
C LEU A 320 -10.35 24.78 -31.01
N ASN A 321 -10.19 25.76 -31.89
CA ASN A 321 -10.84 25.68 -33.20
C ASN A 321 -9.95 26.28 -34.29
N LEU A 322 -9.72 25.38 -35.24
CA LEU A 322 -9.12 25.47 -36.54
C LEU A 322 -9.66 26.67 -37.37
N ALA A 323 -8.75 27.48 -37.92
CA ALA A 323 -9.01 28.24 -39.14
C ALA A 323 -7.78 28.14 -40.04
N ARG A 324 -8.03 27.82 -41.30
CA ARG A 324 -7.11 27.42 -42.36
C ARG A 324 -6.92 28.60 -43.33
N ARG A 325 -5.65 28.89 -43.69
CA ARG A 325 -5.12 29.67 -44.85
C ARG A 325 -5.52 31.16 -44.91
N THR A 326 -4.70 32.09 -45.40
CA THR A 326 -3.77 32.06 -46.55
C THR A 326 -2.74 33.21 -46.46
N GLU A 327 -1.59 33.04 -47.14
CA GLU A 327 -0.77 34.07 -47.83
C GLU A 327 -0.09 35.22 -47.05
N GLU A 328 1.26 35.22 -46.98
CA GLU A 328 2.16 36.01 -47.87
C GLU A 328 3.65 35.82 -47.45
N GLN A 329 4.53 35.63 -48.44
CA GLN A 329 6.00 35.75 -48.33
C GLN A 329 6.41 37.24 -48.41
N PRO A 330 7.63 37.62 -47.98
CA PRO A 330 8.78 37.71 -48.90
C PRO A 330 10.09 37.15 -48.28
N ARG A 331 10.87 36.37 -49.03
CA ARG A 331 12.10 36.71 -49.82
C ARG A 331 13.34 37.17 -49.02
N ILE A 332 14.34 36.29 -49.04
CA ILE A 332 15.75 36.45 -49.49
C ILE A 332 16.56 37.64 -48.92
N SER A 333 17.65 37.32 -48.22
CA SER A 333 18.97 37.89 -48.51
C SER A 333 20.07 36.99 -47.96
N GLU A 334 20.85 36.42 -48.88
CA GLU A 334 22.24 36.03 -48.67
C GLU A 334 23.05 37.29 -48.32
N ASP A 335 24.01 37.20 -47.40
CA ASP A 335 25.29 37.86 -47.62
C ASP A 335 26.43 37.03 -47.03
N THR A 336 27.41 36.84 -47.89
CA THR A 336 28.67 36.13 -47.72
C THR A 336 29.79 37.13 -47.43
N ARG A 337 30.61 36.87 -46.41
CA ARG A 337 32.02 37.32 -46.31
C ARG A 337 32.62 36.60 -45.10
N ASN A 338 33.52 35.62 -45.20
CA ASN A 338 34.83 35.52 -45.87
C ASN A 338 35.93 36.35 -45.17
N GLU A 339 36.70 35.66 -44.33
CA GLU A 339 38.08 35.87 -43.81
C GLU A 339 38.37 34.54 -43.08
N GLN A 340 39.12 33.55 -43.56
CA GLN A 340 40.48 33.47 -44.11
C GLN A 340 41.58 33.91 -43.13
N ASP A 341 42.55 32.99 -42.95
CA ASP A 341 43.79 33.03 -42.16
C ASP A 341 43.62 32.59 -40.68
N ASP A 342 44.28 31.56 -40.14
CA ASP A 342 45.65 31.10 -40.37
C ASP A 342 45.85 29.58 -40.27
N LEU A 343 46.75 29.11 -41.12
CA LEU A 343 47.47 27.85 -41.04
C LEU A 343 48.34 27.79 -39.76
N HIS A 344 48.33 26.67 -39.05
CA HIS A 344 49.59 26.11 -38.57
C HIS A 344 49.58 24.58 -38.60
N ILE A 345 50.27 24.08 -39.62
CA ILE A 345 50.84 22.75 -39.70
C ILE A 345 51.90 22.63 -38.61
N THR A 346 51.86 21.55 -37.82
CA THR A 346 53.07 20.80 -37.44
C THR A 346 52.70 19.33 -37.25
N SER A 347 53.03 18.53 -38.26
CA SER A 347 53.34 17.11 -38.13
C SER A 347 54.75 16.97 -37.56
N ALA A 348 54.90 16.13 -36.55
CA ALA A 348 56.13 15.41 -36.17
C ALA A 348 55.62 14.21 -35.36
N GLU A 349 55.43 13.03 -35.96
CA GLU A 349 56.50 12.08 -36.32
C GLU A 349 57.61 11.99 -35.27
N ASP A 350 57.67 10.77 -34.71
CA ASP A 350 58.88 10.02 -34.38
C ASP A 350 59.15 9.74 -32.87
N ARG A 351 59.40 8.44 -32.65
CA ARG A 351 60.14 7.77 -31.56
C ARG A 351 59.40 7.18 -30.35
N ARG A 352 59.29 5.85 -30.49
CA ARG A 352 59.56 4.76 -29.52
C ARG A 352 58.43 4.31 -28.60
#